data_AF-A0A0F9DXB1-F1
#
_entry.id   AF-A0A0F9DXB1-F1
#
_cell.length_a   1.000
_cell.length_b   1.000
_cell.length_c   1.000
_cell.angle_alpha   90.00
_cell.angle_beta   90.00
_cell.angle_gamma   90.00
#
_symmetry.space_group_name_H-M   'P 1'
#
loop_
_entity.id
_entity.type
_entity.pdbx_description
1 polymer ?
#
loop_
_entity_poly.entity_id
_entity_poly.type
_entity_poly.pdbx_seq_one_letter_code
_entity_poly.pdbx_strand_id
1 'polypeptide(L)' 'MKHKPINIIFDGPPGNDAPRFVEVETDDGKSIDIGKWIQKGNHWALRITELPDDKSD' A
#
# COMPACT_ATOMS: atom_id res chain seq x y z
N MET A 1 0.43 -5.16 20.72
CA MET A 1 0.89 -3.74 20.68
C MET A 1 0.22 -3.07 19.50
N LYS A 2 -0.07 -1.77 19.53
CA LYS A 2 -0.59 -1.05 18.34
C LYS A 2 0.59 -0.50 17.55
N HIS A 3 0.77 -0.94 16.31
CA HIS A 3 1.76 -0.37 15.40
C HIS A 3 1.27 0.99 14.88
N LYS A 4 2.20 1.90 14.56
CA LYS A 4 1.85 3.13 13.86
C LYS A 4 1.54 2.79 12.39
N PRO A 5 0.52 3.41 11.77
CA PRO A 5 0.25 3.22 10.35
C PRO A 5 1.40 3.69 9.47
N ILE A 6 1.66 2.98 8.38
CA ILE A 6 2.60 3.39 7.33
C ILE A 6 1.81 4.18 6.28
N ASN A 7 2.40 5.27 5.76
CA ASN A 7 1.84 6.01 4.63
C ASN A 7 2.91 6.13 3.55
N ILE A 8 2.66 5.56 2.37
CA ILE A 8 3.51 5.75 1.18
C ILE A 8 2.90 6.90 0.38
N ILE A 9 3.67 7.98 0.17
CA ILE A 9 3.15 9.24 -0.36
C ILE A 9 3.50 9.42 -1.84
N PHE A 10 2.49 9.81 -2.61
CA PHE A 10 2.55 10.11 -4.03
C PHE A 10 2.16 11.57 -4.25
N ASP A 11 2.77 12.20 -5.25
CA ASP A 11 2.50 13.57 -5.71
C ASP A 11 1.30 13.68 -6.67
N GLY A 12 0.59 12.57 -6.90
CA GLY A 12 -0.63 12.51 -7.71
C GLY A 12 -1.43 11.23 -7.46
N PRO A 13 -2.58 11.04 -8.14
CA PRO A 13 -3.45 9.87 -7.94
C PRO A 13 -2.73 8.55 -8.22
N PRO A 14 -3.11 7.46 -7.54
CA PRO A 14 -2.60 6.13 -7.84
C PRO A 14 -2.99 5.72 -9.25
N GLY A 15 -2.14 4.92 -9.88
CA GLY A 15 -2.38 4.40 -11.22
C GLY A 15 -1.48 3.21 -11.52
N ASN A 16 -1.82 2.48 -12.58
CA ASN A 16 -1.05 1.35 -13.10
C ASN A 16 0.10 1.78 -14.04
N ASP A 17 0.28 3.09 -14.23
CA ASP A 17 1.33 3.66 -15.08
C ASP A 17 2.45 4.30 -14.24
N ALA A 18 3.68 4.21 -14.75
CA ALA A 18 4.82 4.92 -14.19
C ALA A 18 4.59 6.46 -14.24
N PRO A 19 5.14 7.23 -13.27
CA PRO A 19 6.04 6.82 -12.18
C PRO A 19 5.32 6.47 -10.87
N ARG A 20 3.99 6.29 -10.87
CA ARG A 20 3.16 6.19 -9.65
C ARG A 20 2.59 4.78 -9.43
N PHE A 21 3.22 3.79 -10.05
CA PHE A 21 2.90 2.38 -9.91
C PHE A 21 3.64 1.78 -8.71
N VAL A 22 2.93 1.00 -7.90
CA VAL A 22 3.49 0.20 -6.79
C VAL A 22 2.99 -1.21 -6.92
N GLU A 23 3.91 -2.15 -7.06
CA GLU A 23 3.61 -3.57 -6.87
C GLU A 23 3.79 -3.93 -5.40
N VAL A 24 2.86 -4.70 -4.84
CA VAL A 24 2.97 -5.25 -3.50
C VAL A 24 2.78 -6.76 -3.60
N GLU A 25 3.77 -7.51 -3.12
CA GLU A 25 3.77 -8.96 -3.16
C GLU A 25 4.11 -9.56 -1.78
N THR A 26 3.72 -10.82 -1.58
CA THR A 26 4.21 -11.68 -0.50
C THR A 26 5.57 -12.26 -0.82
N ASP A 27 6.23 -12.88 0.17
CA ASP A 27 7.56 -13.48 0.00
C ASP A 27 7.61 -14.59 -1.07
N ASP A 28 6.47 -15.21 -1.42
CA ASP A 28 6.34 -16.19 -2.50
C ASP A 28 6.01 -15.57 -3.87
N GLY A 29 6.02 -14.23 -3.98
CA GLY A 29 5.82 -13.49 -5.24
C GLY A 29 4.37 -13.36 -5.69
N LYS A 30 3.38 -13.59 -4.80
CA LYS A 30 1.97 -13.36 -5.13
C LYS A 30 1.60 -11.90 -4.90
N SER A 31 1.01 -11.26 -5.92
CA SER A 31 0.46 -9.92 -5.80
C SER A 31 -0.65 -9.87 -4.76
N ILE A 32 -0.63 -8.83 -3.93
CA ILE A 32 -1.64 -8.58 -2.90
C ILE A 32 -2.11 -7.13 -2.91
N ASP A 33 -3.35 -6.93 -2.48
CA ASP A 33 -3.87 -5.62 -2.13
C ASP A 33 -3.64 -5.36 -0.63
N ILE A 34 -3.00 -4.24 -0.28
CA ILE A 34 -2.81 -3.84 1.12
C ILE A 34 -3.15 -2.38 1.35
N GLY A 35 -3.77 -2.10 2.50
CA GLY A 35 -4.06 -0.74 2.94
C GLY A 35 -5.18 -0.07 2.14
N LYS A 36 -5.24 1.28 2.24
CA LYS A 36 -6.25 2.10 1.55
C LYS A 36 -5.61 3.35 0.96
N TRP A 37 -6.00 3.71 -0.25
CA TRP A 37 -5.66 4.99 -0.86
C TRP A 37 -6.47 6.13 -0.22
N ILE A 38 -5.78 7.18 0.21
CA ILE A 38 -6.37 8.36 0.85
C ILE A 38 -5.79 9.61 0.18
N GLN A 39 -6.67 10.46 -0.34
CA GLN A 39 -6.27 11.78 -0.84
C GLN A 39 -5.98 12.74 0.33
N LYS A 40 -4.82 13.42 0.30
CA LYS A 40 -4.36 14.39 1.29
C LYS A 40 -3.92 15.68 0.60
N GLY A 41 -4.88 16.56 0.33
CA GLY A 41 -4.64 17.74 -0.51
C GLY A 41 -4.27 17.33 -1.94
N ASN A 42 -3.11 17.79 -2.41
CA ASN A 42 -2.60 17.42 -3.74
C ASN A 42 -1.83 16.09 -3.76
N HIS A 43 -1.61 15.48 -2.60
CA HIS A 43 -0.91 14.20 -2.48
C HIS A 43 -1.89 13.04 -2.28
N TRP A 44 -1.41 11.84 -2.54
CA TRP A 44 -2.11 10.59 -2.26
C TRP A 44 -1.28 9.71 -1.33
N ALA A 45 -1.93 8.97 -0.45
CA ALA A 45 -1.28 8.09 0.49
C ALA A 45 -1.85 6.67 0.39
N LEU A 46 -1.00 5.67 0.14
CA LEU A 46 -1.33 4.29 0.47
C LEU A 46 -1.12 4.11 1.97
N ARG A 47 -2.22 4.03 2.73
CA ARG A 47 -2.20 3.90 4.18
C ARG A 47 -2.37 2.45 4.60
N ILE A 48 -1.33 1.89 5.20
CA ILE A 48 -1.30 0.52 5.70
C ILE A 48 -1.46 0.55 7.22
N THR A 49 -2.46 -0.16 7.73
CA THR A 49 -2.77 -0.22 9.17
C THR A 49 -2.62 -1.62 9.77
N GLU A 50 -2.66 -2.65 8.92
CA GLU A 50 -2.66 -4.06 9.28
C GLU A 50 -1.79 -4.80 8.28
N LEU A 51 -1.07 -5.83 8.76
CA LEU A 51 -0.36 -6.76 7.90
C LEU A 51 -1.30 -7.91 7.54
N PRO A 52 -1.14 -8.52 6.35
CA PRO A 52 -1.89 -9.72 6.02
C PRO A 52 -1.55 -10.84 7.01
N ASP A 53 -2.52 -11.70 7.29
CA ASP A 53 -2.26 -12.92 8.06
C ASP A 53 -1.26 -13.80 7.29
N ASP A 54 -0.28 -14.34 7.99
CA ASP A 54 0.61 -15.37 7.45
C ASP A 54 -0.18 -16.67 7.34
N LYS A 55 -0.93 -16.83 6.24
CA LYS A 55 -1.55 -18.12 5.90
C LYS A 55 -0.49 -18.99 5.25
N SER A 56 0.38 -19.55 6.09
CA SER A 56 1.06 -20.79 5.77
C SER A 56 -0.01 -21.89 5.69
N ASP A 57 -0.51 -22.17 4.49
CA ASP A 57 -1.21 -23.42 4.18
C ASP A 57 -0.23 -24.60 4.21
#